data_AF-A0A846EB69-F1
#
_entry.id   AF-A0A846EB69-F1
#
_cell.length_a   1.000
_cell.length_b   1.000
_cell.length_c   1.000
_cell.angle_alpha   90.00
_cell.angle_beta   90.00
_cell.angle_gamma   90.00
#
_symmetry.space_group_name_H-M   'P 1'
#
loop_
_entity.id
_entity.type
_entity.pdbx_description
1 polymer ?
#
loop_
_entity_poly.entity_id
_entity_poly.type
_entity_poly.pdbx_seq_one_letter_code
_entity_poly.pdbx_strand_id
1 'polypeptide(L)'
;MISTDPLLNSPARPQRLCCLINQGIVPYLQAWEWQKQWVSERRDNPQLTDLLLLLEHPPVYTLGRGATLDFLKFNPTSEPYEVHRIERGGEVTYHCPGQLVGYPILNLHYYQQDLHWYLRQLEETIIQALAAFNLKGDRIEGLTGVWVEGLLPILLL
;
A
#
# COMPACT_ATOMS: atom_id res chain seq x y z
N MET A 1 25.17 -17.98 36.44
CA MET A 1 24.18 -16.91 36.27
C MET A 1 23.41 -17.21 34.99
N ILE A 2 22.18 -17.69 35.13
CA ILE A 2 21.30 -18.03 34.00
C ILE A 2 20.67 -16.71 33.55
N SER A 3 20.97 -16.30 32.32
CA SER A 3 20.38 -15.12 31.70
C SER A 3 18.91 -15.41 31.41
N THR A 4 18.01 -14.74 32.13
CA THR A 4 16.57 -14.74 31.84
C THR A 4 16.29 -13.57 30.90
N ASP A 5 16.57 -13.76 29.61
CA ASP A 5 16.15 -12.80 28.58
C ASP A 5 14.66 -13.03 28.28
N PRO A 6 13.76 -12.07 28.61
CA PRO A 6 12.31 -12.24 28.44
C PRO A 6 11.86 -12.32 26.98
N LEU A 7 12.75 -12.06 26.02
CA LEU A 7 12.43 -11.98 24.60
C LEU A 7 12.45 -13.33 23.85
N LEU A 8 12.86 -14.42 24.50
CA LEU A 8 12.97 -15.76 23.89
C LEU A 8 11.69 -16.61 23.93
N ASN A 9 10.61 -16.12 24.55
CA ASN A 9 9.36 -16.88 24.76
C ASN A 9 8.11 -16.21 24.16
N SER A 10 8.22 -15.58 22.98
CA SER A 10 7.03 -15.37 22.15
C SER A 10 6.78 -16.63 21.32
N PRO A 11 5.59 -17.27 21.37
CA PRO A 11 5.28 -18.32 20.43
C PRO A 11 5.44 -17.73 19.03
N ALA A 12 6.30 -18.36 18.21
CA ALA A 12 6.50 -17.96 16.83
C ALA A 12 5.11 -17.90 16.18
N ARG A 13 4.66 -16.69 15.82
CA ARG A 13 3.40 -16.54 15.11
C ARG A 13 3.49 -17.43 13.86
N PRO A 14 2.49 -18.28 13.58
CA PRO A 14 2.55 -19.16 12.42
C PRO A 14 2.84 -18.30 11.19
N GLN A 15 3.94 -18.62 10.50
CA GLN A 15 4.41 -17.85 9.36
C GLN A 15 3.40 -18.03 8.22
N ARG A 16 2.56 -17.02 8.03
CA ARG A 16 1.52 -17.03 7.01
C ARG A 16 2.17 -16.72 5.66
N LEU A 17 1.88 -17.55 4.67
CA LEU A 17 2.34 -17.32 3.31
C LEU A 17 1.62 -16.11 2.72
N CYS A 18 2.34 -15.35 1.91
CA CYS A 18 1.79 -14.28 1.08
C CYS A 18 2.14 -14.59 -0.37
N CYS A 19 1.12 -14.71 -1.22
CA CYS A 19 1.30 -14.96 -2.64
C CYS A 19 1.65 -13.67 -3.35
N LEU A 20 2.80 -13.62 -4.02
CA LEU A 20 3.18 -12.50 -4.89
C LEU A 20 2.56 -12.70 -6.27
N ILE A 21 1.77 -11.71 -6.71
CA ILE A 21 1.32 -11.59 -8.10
C ILE A 21 2.05 -10.38 -8.68
N ASN A 22 2.95 -10.63 -9.62
CA ASN A 22 3.68 -9.58 -10.32
C ASN A 22 3.11 -9.39 -11.73
N GLN A 23 2.55 -8.22 -11.99
CA GLN A 23 1.98 -7.83 -13.28
C GLN A 23 2.78 -6.66 -13.86
N GLY A 24 2.67 -6.46 -15.17
CA GLY A 24 3.21 -5.27 -15.83
C GLY A 24 2.30 -4.05 -15.66
N ILE A 25 2.12 -3.32 -16.74
CA ILE A 25 1.20 -2.17 -16.78
C ILE A 25 -0.24 -2.66 -16.91
N VAL A 26 -1.11 -2.27 -15.98
CA VAL A 26 -2.52 -2.67 -15.92
C VAL A 26 -3.42 -1.45 -15.81
N PRO A 27 -4.52 -1.32 -16.58
CA PRO A 27 -5.52 -0.27 -16.39
C PRO A 27 -6.04 -0.21 -14.95
N TYR A 28 -6.24 1.00 -14.43
CA TYR A 28 -6.56 1.20 -13.01
C TYR A 28 -7.83 0.46 -12.58
N LEU A 29 -8.92 0.61 -13.36
CA LEU A 29 -10.21 -0.02 -13.04
C LEU A 29 -10.13 -1.55 -13.00
N GLN A 30 -9.34 -2.16 -13.90
CA GLN A 30 -9.15 -3.61 -13.93
C GLN A 30 -8.46 -4.10 -12.65
N ALA A 31 -7.37 -3.44 -12.24
CA ALA A 31 -6.69 -3.77 -10.99
C ALA A 31 -7.61 -3.53 -9.78
N TRP A 32 -8.43 -2.48 -9.80
CA TRP A 32 -9.38 -2.19 -8.74
C TRP A 32 -10.49 -3.26 -8.63
N GLU A 33 -10.96 -3.81 -9.74
CA GLU A 33 -11.87 -4.94 -9.76
C GLU A 33 -11.25 -6.19 -9.15
N TRP A 34 -10.01 -6.52 -9.50
CA TRP A 34 -9.28 -7.63 -8.89
C TRP A 34 -9.13 -7.47 -7.39
N GLN A 35 -8.77 -6.26 -6.91
CA GLN A 35 -8.69 -5.97 -5.48
C GLN A 35 -10.02 -6.24 -4.77
N LYS A 36 -11.14 -5.73 -5.30
CA LYS A 36 -12.48 -5.95 -4.72
C LYS A 36 -12.84 -7.43 -4.68
N GLN A 37 -12.57 -8.15 -5.77
CA GLN A 37 -12.82 -9.58 -5.85
C GLN A 37 -12.01 -10.35 -4.78
N TRP A 38 -10.70 -10.13 -4.72
CA TRP A 38 -9.82 -10.84 -3.79
C TRP A 38 -10.08 -10.51 -2.32
N VAL A 39 -10.51 -9.28 -2.02
CA VAL A 39 -10.99 -8.90 -0.69
C VAL A 39 -12.28 -9.67 -0.36
N SER A 40 -13.24 -9.75 -1.27
CA SER A 40 -14.48 -10.50 -1.04
C SER A 40 -14.22 -11.99 -0.82
N GLU A 41 -13.40 -12.62 -1.67
CA GLU A 41 -13.04 -14.03 -1.55
C GLU A 41 -12.42 -14.35 -0.19
N ARG A 42 -11.51 -13.49 0.30
CA ARG A 42 -10.84 -13.67 1.61
C ARG A 42 -11.76 -13.36 2.79
N ARG A 43 -12.72 -12.45 2.61
CA ARG A 43 -13.76 -12.23 3.62
C ARG A 43 -14.64 -13.47 3.78
N ASP A 44 -15.01 -14.10 2.66
CA ASP A 44 -15.90 -15.25 2.64
C ASP A 44 -15.16 -16.56 2.99
N ASN A 45 -13.85 -16.62 2.74
CA ASN A 45 -12.96 -17.69 3.18
C ASN A 45 -11.68 -17.12 3.85
N PRO A 46 -11.72 -16.85 5.16
CA PRO A 46 -10.60 -16.25 5.91
C PRO A 46 -9.29 -17.04 5.88
N GLN A 47 -9.35 -18.34 5.55
CA GLN A 47 -8.17 -19.21 5.49
C GLN A 47 -7.39 -19.08 4.19
N LEU A 48 -7.95 -18.41 3.16
CA LEU A 48 -7.22 -18.15 1.92
C LEU A 48 -5.94 -17.37 2.21
N THR A 49 -4.85 -17.76 1.55
CA THR A 49 -3.53 -17.13 1.66
C THR A 49 -3.59 -15.63 1.34
N ASP A 50 -2.78 -14.83 2.04
CA ASP A 50 -2.64 -13.41 1.71
C ASP A 50 -2.02 -13.20 0.33
N LEU A 51 -2.16 -12.00 -0.21
CA LEU A 51 -1.72 -11.68 -1.56
C LEU A 51 -1.06 -10.30 -1.60
N LEU A 52 0.03 -10.17 -2.34
CA LEU A 52 0.63 -8.90 -2.70
C LEU A 52 0.61 -8.78 -4.22
N LEU A 53 -0.17 -7.83 -4.73
CA LEU A 53 -0.18 -7.49 -6.15
C LEU A 53 0.83 -6.36 -6.38
N LEU A 54 1.81 -6.59 -7.22
CA LEU A 54 2.75 -5.58 -7.72
C LEU A 54 2.46 -5.32 -9.20
N LEU A 55 2.37 -4.05 -9.58
CA LEU A 55 2.09 -3.63 -10.96
C LEU A 55 2.51 -2.18 -11.20
N GLU A 56 2.26 -1.71 -12.41
CA GLU A 56 2.26 -0.29 -12.78
C GLU A 56 0.92 0.09 -13.41
N HIS A 57 0.60 1.39 -13.43
CA HIS A 57 -0.61 1.90 -14.09
C HIS A 57 -0.26 2.82 -15.26
N PRO A 58 -1.09 2.85 -16.32
CA PRO A 58 -1.14 4.00 -17.22
C PRO A 58 -1.38 5.30 -16.42
N PRO A 59 -1.08 6.49 -16.99
CA PRO A 59 -1.34 7.79 -16.37
C PRO A 59 -2.77 7.91 -15.81
N VAL A 60 -2.90 7.99 -14.48
CA VAL A 60 -4.21 8.05 -13.81
C VAL A 60 -4.14 8.86 -12.52
N TYR A 61 -5.13 9.71 -12.31
CA TYR A 61 -5.37 10.38 -11.03
C TYR A 61 -6.43 9.62 -10.24
N THR A 62 -6.18 9.41 -8.95
CA THR A 62 -7.18 8.84 -8.05
C THR A 62 -7.47 9.82 -6.92
N LEU A 63 -8.75 9.97 -6.59
CA LEU A 63 -9.25 10.86 -5.55
C LEU A 63 -9.76 10.02 -4.40
N GLY A 64 -9.05 10.06 -3.27
CA GLY A 64 -9.47 9.40 -2.04
C GLY A 64 -10.63 10.12 -1.35
N ARG A 65 -11.04 9.62 -0.18
CA ARG A 65 -12.16 10.16 0.60
C ARG A 65 -11.95 11.60 1.06
N GLY A 66 -10.70 12.03 1.26
CA GLY A 66 -10.37 13.41 1.63
C GLY A 66 -10.28 14.37 0.45
N ALA A 67 -10.33 13.88 -0.79
CA ALA A 67 -10.10 14.70 -1.97
C ALA A 67 -11.36 15.44 -2.43
N THR A 68 -11.25 16.74 -2.70
CA THR A 68 -12.19 17.49 -3.55
C THR A 68 -11.64 17.59 -4.98
N LEU A 69 -12.47 18.07 -5.91
CA LEU A 69 -12.01 18.34 -7.29
C LEU A 69 -11.01 19.51 -7.33
N ASP A 70 -11.01 20.40 -6.33
CA ASP A 70 -10.11 21.56 -6.27
C ASP A 70 -8.63 21.19 -6.11
N PHE A 71 -8.35 19.95 -5.69
CA PHE A 71 -6.99 19.42 -5.68
C PHE A 71 -6.45 19.10 -7.09
N LEU A 72 -7.33 18.96 -8.08
CA LEU A 72 -6.92 18.86 -9.48
C LEU A 72 -6.56 20.25 -9.97
N LYS A 73 -5.30 20.41 -10.38
CA LYS A 73 -4.79 21.66 -10.98
C LYS A 73 -5.15 21.82 -12.45
N PHE A 74 -6.16 21.08 -12.89
CA PHE A 74 -6.57 20.91 -14.27
C PHE A 74 -8.08 20.64 -14.32
N ASN A 75 -8.73 20.90 -15.46
CA ASN A 75 -10.16 20.63 -15.58
C ASN A 75 -10.38 19.19 -16.08
N PRO A 76 -10.93 18.28 -15.25
CA PRO A 76 -11.08 16.86 -15.60
C PRO A 76 -12.11 16.61 -16.71
N THR A 77 -12.94 17.60 -17.05
CA THR A 77 -13.94 17.48 -18.14
C THR A 77 -13.40 17.89 -19.51
N SER A 78 -12.32 18.67 -19.55
CA SER A 78 -11.74 19.18 -20.79
C SER A 78 -10.38 18.58 -21.12
N GLU A 79 -9.75 17.89 -20.17
CA GLU A 79 -8.42 17.30 -20.32
C GLU A 79 -8.48 15.78 -20.36
N PRO A 80 -7.58 15.12 -21.11
CA PRO A 80 -7.69 13.70 -21.43
C PRO A 80 -7.18 12.77 -20.29
N TYR A 81 -6.99 13.29 -19.08
CA TYR A 81 -6.46 12.49 -17.98
C TYR A 81 -7.54 11.58 -17.38
N GLU A 82 -7.19 10.33 -17.12
CA GLU A 82 -8.06 9.39 -16.42
C GLU A 82 -8.16 9.79 -14.94
N VAL A 83 -9.39 9.93 -14.42
CA VAL A 83 -9.65 10.38 -13.05
C VAL A 83 -10.69 9.50 -12.38
N HIS A 84 -10.34 8.86 -11.26
CA HIS A 84 -11.25 7.99 -10.51
C HIS A 84 -11.42 8.42 -9.06
N ARG A 85 -12.67 8.49 -8.59
CA ARG A 85 -12.96 8.63 -7.16
C ARG A 85 -13.06 7.25 -6.51
N ILE A 86 -12.30 7.04 -5.43
CA ILE A 86 -12.19 5.74 -4.77
C ILE A 86 -12.22 5.85 -3.24
N GLU A 87 -12.36 4.70 -2.59
CA GLU A 87 -12.66 4.60 -1.15
C GLU A 87 -11.43 4.66 -0.22
N ARG A 88 -10.23 4.87 -0.78
CA ARG A 88 -9.00 4.95 0.01
C ARG A 88 -8.95 6.22 0.88
N GLY A 89 -8.09 6.18 1.90
CA GLY A 89 -7.71 7.37 2.66
C GLY A 89 -6.87 8.36 1.84
N GLY A 90 -6.66 9.55 2.38
CA GLY A 90 -5.86 10.60 1.73
C GLY A 90 -6.59 11.37 0.64
N GLU A 91 -5.84 12.26 0.01
CA GLU A 91 -6.33 13.23 -0.98
C GLU A 91 -6.16 12.68 -2.41
N VAL A 92 -5.73 13.52 -3.36
CA VAL A 92 -5.43 13.11 -4.73
C VAL A 92 -4.04 12.47 -4.81
N THR A 93 -3.88 11.44 -5.65
CA THR A 93 -2.56 10.92 -6.05
C THR A 93 -2.56 10.65 -7.55
N TYR A 94 -1.37 10.48 -8.11
CA TYR A 94 -1.14 10.19 -9.51
C TYR A 94 -0.28 8.94 -9.64
N HIS A 95 -0.64 8.09 -10.60
CA HIS A 95 0.13 6.92 -11.00
C HIS A 95 0.48 6.96 -12.48
N CYS A 96 1.63 6.41 -12.83
CA CYS A 96 2.10 6.33 -14.21
C CYS A 96 3.12 5.21 -14.39
N PRO A 97 3.46 4.86 -15.66
CA PRO A 97 4.54 3.92 -15.92
C PRO A 97 5.86 4.41 -15.33
N GLY A 98 6.63 3.48 -14.76
CA GLY A 98 7.83 3.72 -13.96
C GLY A 98 7.58 3.84 -12.46
N GLN A 99 6.31 3.94 -12.03
CA GLN A 99 5.94 3.91 -10.62
C GLN A 99 5.42 2.52 -10.25
N LEU A 100 6.20 1.78 -9.45
CA LEU A 100 5.74 0.52 -8.86
C LEU A 100 4.62 0.78 -7.84
N VAL A 101 3.48 0.12 -8.02
CA VAL A 101 2.34 0.16 -7.11
C VAL A 101 2.15 -1.23 -6.50
N GLY A 102 1.93 -1.25 -5.18
CA GLY A 102 1.70 -2.47 -4.42
C GLY A 102 0.35 -2.47 -3.71
N TYR A 103 -0.46 -3.51 -3.92
CA TYR A 103 -1.73 -3.72 -3.24
C TYR A 103 -1.66 -4.99 -2.36
N PRO A 104 -1.31 -4.86 -1.06
CA PRO A 104 -1.39 -5.96 -0.11
C PRO A 104 -2.84 -6.25 0.27
N ILE A 105 -3.32 -7.45 -0.05
CA ILE A 105 -4.63 -7.97 0.33
C ILE A 105 -4.43 -8.96 1.47
N LEU A 106 -4.44 -8.44 2.70
CA LEU A 106 -4.09 -9.17 3.91
C LEU A 106 -5.29 -9.35 4.84
N ASN A 107 -5.39 -10.51 5.49
CA ASN A 107 -6.31 -10.70 6.60
C ASN A 107 -5.66 -10.32 7.95
N LEU A 108 -5.94 -9.11 8.43
CA LEU A 108 -5.34 -8.54 9.64
C LEU A 108 -5.64 -9.30 10.94
N HIS A 109 -6.63 -10.21 10.97
CA HIS A 109 -6.90 -11.06 12.14
C HIS A 109 -5.72 -12.00 12.47
N TYR A 110 -4.90 -12.35 11.48
CA TYR A 110 -3.69 -13.16 11.67
C TYR A 110 -2.46 -12.31 12.07
N TYR A 111 -2.61 -10.99 12.12
CA TYR A 111 -1.54 -10.05 12.40
C TYR A 111 -1.87 -9.18 13.62
N GLN A 112 -2.42 -7.99 13.38
CA GLN A 112 -2.92 -7.06 14.37
C GLN A 112 -4.04 -6.26 13.71
N GLN A 113 -5.22 -6.25 14.34
CA GLN A 113 -6.41 -5.54 13.86
C GLN A 113 -6.34 -4.04 14.18
N ASP A 114 -5.29 -3.38 13.71
CA ASP A 114 -5.02 -1.97 13.93
C ASP A 114 -4.51 -1.35 12.63
N LEU A 115 -5.26 -0.36 12.13
CA LEU A 115 -4.94 0.33 10.89
C LEU A 115 -3.65 1.15 10.99
N HIS A 116 -3.39 1.78 12.15
CA HIS A 116 -2.16 2.55 12.35
C HIS A 116 -0.96 1.61 12.35
N TRP A 117 -1.06 0.49 13.06
CA TRP A 117 -0.02 -0.54 13.03
C TRP A 117 0.24 -1.00 11.59
N TYR A 118 -0.82 -1.33 10.84
CA TYR A 118 -0.70 -1.78 9.45
C TYR A 118 0.02 -0.76 8.56
N LEU A 119 -0.38 0.51 8.61
CA LEU A 119 0.28 1.58 7.86
C LEU A 119 1.75 1.74 8.25
N ARG A 120 2.08 1.67 9.55
CA ARG A 120 3.48 1.72 10.01
C ARG A 120 4.31 0.54 9.52
N GLN A 121 3.73 -0.65 9.39
CA GLN A 121 4.40 -1.82 8.81
C GLN A 121 4.63 -1.68 7.30
N LEU A 122 3.68 -1.08 6.57
CA LEU A 122 3.89 -0.78 5.15
C LEU A 122 5.02 0.23 4.96
N GLU A 123 5.04 1.31 5.75
CA GLU A 123 6.15 2.28 5.75
C GLU A 123 7.48 1.60 6.07
N GLU A 124 7.49 0.69 7.06
CA GLU A 124 8.71 -0.03 7.44
C GLU A 124 9.22 -0.91 6.30
N THR A 125 8.31 -1.60 5.61
CA THR A 125 8.64 -2.46 4.48
C THR A 125 9.31 -1.66 3.37
N ILE A 126 8.78 -0.46 3.05
CA ILE A 126 9.38 0.43 2.05
C ILE A 126 10.73 0.99 2.51
N ILE A 127 10.86 1.40 3.78
CA ILE A 127 12.15 1.86 4.35
C ILE A 127 13.22 0.78 4.23
N GLN A 128 12.88 -0.47 4.57
CA GLN A 128 13.80 -1.60 4.46
C GLN A 128 14.14 -1.93 2.99
N ALA A 129 13.17 -1.84 2.09
CA ALA A 129 13.42 -2.01 0.65
C ALA A 129 14.38 -0.93 0.13
N LEU A 130 14.21 0.34 0.52
CA LEU A 130 15.12 1.43 0.18
C LEU A 130 16.54 1.21 0.71
N ALA A 131 16.66 0.70 1.94
CA ALA A 131 17.96 0.43 2.55
C ALA A 131 18.79 -0.58 1.74
N ALA A 132 18.16 -1.53 1.04
CA ALA A 132 18.84 -2.44 0.13
C ALA A 132 19.51 -1.74 -1.07
N PHE A 133 19.06 -0.52 -1.40
CA PHE A 133 19.65 0.36 -2.41
C PHE A 133 20.55 1.45 -1.80
N ASN A 134 20.88 1.35 -0.51
CA ASN A 134 21.59 2.38 0.27
C ASN A 134 20.85 3.73 0.31
N LEU A 135 19.53 3.73 0.13
CA LEU A 135 18.70 4.91 0.29
C LEU A 135 18.11 4.94 1.70
N LYS A 136 18.24 6.07 2.39
CA LYS A 136 17.63 6.27 3.70
C LYS A 136 16.20 6.78 3.53
N GLY A 137 15.23 5.92 3.82
CA GLY A 137 13.83 6.30 3.98
C GLY A 137 13.53 6.68 5.43
N ASP A 138 12.75 7.74 5.63
CA ASP A 138 12.28 8.20 6.94
C ASP A 138 10.75 8.46 6.91
N ARG A 139 10.16 8.66 8.09
CA ARG A 139 8.76 9.04 8.28
C ARG A 139 8.68 10.50 8.73
N ILE A 140 7.63 11.21 8.32
CA ILE A 140 7.31 12.54 8.83
C ILE A 140 6.10 12.43 9.75
N GLU A 141 6.21 12.95 10.98
CA GLU A 141 5.10 12.93 11.93
C GLU A 141 3.85 13.64 11.35
N GLY A 142 2.68 13.03 11.51
CA GLY A 142 1.42 13.53 10.97
C GLY A 142 1.18 13.26 9.48
N LEU A 143 2.19 12.78 8.72
CA LEU A 143 2.05 12.43 7.31
C LEU A 143 2.20 10.91 7.11
N THR A 144 1.33 10.31 6.31
CA THR A 144 1.42 8.88 5.94
C THR A 144 2.28 8.72 4.69
N GLY A 145 3.26 7.82 4.73
CA GLY A 145 4.17 7.56 3.61
C GLY A 145 5.62 7.36 4.05
N VAL A 146 6.52 7.27 3.07
CA VAL A 146 7.97 7.23 3.30
C VAL A 146 8.64 8.32 2.49
N TRP A 147 9.60 9.01 3.07
CA TRP A 147 10.33 10.10 2.42
C TRP A 147 11.81 9.76 2.31
N VAL A 148 12.40 10.05 1.16
CA VAL A 148 13.85 10.05 0.99
C VAL A 148 14.34 11.49 1.06
N GLU A 149 15.33 11.73 1.93
CA GLU A 149 15.94 13.05 2.17
C GLU A 149 14.93 14.15 2.56
N GLY A 150 13.75 13.78 3.06
CA GLY A 150 12.67 14.70 3.42
C GLY A 150 11.94 15.36 2.23
N LEU A 151 12.21 14.92 0.99
CA LEU A 151 11.74 15.61 -0.23
C LEU A 151 10.74 14.79 -1.05
N LEU A 152 10.99 13.49 -1.24
CA LEU A 152 10.22 12.68 -2.18
C LEU A 152 9.34 11.68 -1.44
N PRO A 153 8.00 11.85 -1.42
CA PRO A 153 7.11 10.85 -0.86
C PRO A 153 7.04 9.63 -1.80
N ILE A 154 7.37 8.47 -1.27
CA ILE A 154 6.90 7.19 -1.79
C ILE A 154 5.51 7.00 -1.19
N LEU A 155 4.51 7.36 -1.99
CA LEU A 155 3.10 7.28 -1.59
C LEU A 155 2.69 5.83 -1.35
N LEU A 156 2.16 5.58 -0.15
CA LEU A 156 1.50 4.34 0.23
C LEU A 156 0.00 4.54 0.08
N LEU A 157 -0.55 4.29 -1.11
CA LEU A 157 -2.00 4.32 -1.35
C LEU A 157 -2.40 3.37 -2.48
#